data_AF-A0A0G8ASS7-F1
#
_entry.id   AF-A0A0G8ASS7-F1
#
_cell.length_a   1.000
_cell.length_b   1.000
_cell.length_c   1.000
_cell.angle_alpha   90.00
_cell.angle_beta   90.00
_cell.angle_gamma   90.00
#
_symmetry.space_group_name_H-M   'P 1'
#
loop_
_entity.id
_entity.type
_entity.pdbx_description
1 polymer ?
#
loop_
_entity_poly.entity_id
_entity_poly.type
_entity_poly.pdbx_seq_one_letter_code
_entity_poly.pdbx_strand_id
1 'polypeptide(L)'
;MKCAYCQERAGWFKRICKDCQCLHELYTQQRGQLGLLQFLEVCIETGLPREKIEAFLNADPHGNGSVKDQITADMSTELLGAMGIRAQQTAQDVRRLRQKGVWQRMDEKPED
;
A
#
# COMPACT_ATOMS: atom_id res chain seq x y z
N MET A 1 -18.21 -1.62 -15.64
CA MET A 1 -17.61 -0.43 -14.98
C MET A 1 -16.09 -0.55 -15.01
N LYS A 2 -15.33 0.47 -14.58
CA LYS A 2 -13.88 0.33 -14.36
C LYS A 2 -13.60 -0.09 -12.92
N CYS A 3 -12.55 -0.88 -12.72
CA CYS A 3 -12.07 -1.31 -11.42
C CYS A 3 -11.53 -0.11 -10.64
N ALA A 4 -11.93 0.03 -9.37
CA ALA A 4 -11.49 1.10 -8.50
C ALA A 4 -9.97 1.09 -8.24
N TYR A 5 -9.32 -0.07 -8.41
CA TYR A 5 -7.88 -0.24 -8.24
C TYR A 5 -7.12 -0.14 -9.57
N CYS A 6 -7.27 -1.12 -10.46
CA CYS A 6 -6.47 -1.18 -11.70
C CYS A 6 -7.08 -0.45 -12.91
N GLN A 7 -8.25 0.17 -12.78
CA GLN A 7 -8.97 0.86 -13.87
C GLN A 7 -9.36 -0.01 -15.09
N GLU A 8 -9.05 -1.31 -15.09
CA GLU A 8 -9.54 -2.27 -16.09
C GLU A 8 -11.03 -2.54 -15.93
N ARG A 9 -11.62 -3.28 -16.87
CA ARG A 9 -13.05 -3.60 -16.87
C ARG A 9 -13.41 -4.46 -15.65
N ALA A 10 -14.14 -3.88 -14.70
CA ALA A 10 -14.85 -4.61 -13.67
C ALA A 10 -16.25 -4.95 -14.21
N GLY A 11 -16.74 -6.16 -13.93
CA GLY A 11 -18.02 -6.68 -14.44
C GLY A 11 -19.21 -5.72 -14.22
N TRP A 12 -20.38 -6.04 -14.79
CA TRP A 12 -21.49 -5.10 -14.93
C TRP A 12 -21.94 -4.39 -13.64
N PHE A 13 -21.85 -5.05 -12.48
CA PHE A 13 -22.23 -4.48 -11.16
C PHE A 13 -21.11 -4.48 -10.12
N LYS A 14 -19.87 -4.78 -10.49
CA LYS A 14 -18.74 -4.83 -9.54
C LYS A 14 -17.87 -3.59 -9.65
N ARG A 15 -17.48 -3.00 -8.51
CA ARG A 15 -16.51 -1.89 -8.45
C ARG A 15 -15.05 -2.38 -8.45
N ILE A 16 -14.81 -3.65 -8.14
CA ILE A 16 -13.48 -4.27 -8.05
C ILE A 16 -13.48 -5.49 -8.99
N CYS A 17 -12.43 -5.64 -9.81
CA CYS A 17 -12.25 -6.82 -10.65
C CYS A 17 -11.74 -8.02 -9.83
N LYS A 18 -11.85 -9.25 -10.36
CA LYS A 18 -11.47 -10.47 -9.64
C LYS A 18 -10.02 -10.43 -9.15
N ASP A 19 -9.12 -9.93 -9.98
CA ASP A 19 -7.68 -9.88 -9.68
C ASP A 19 -7.37 -8.90 -8.55
N CYS A 20 -7.93 -7.68 -8.60
CA CYS A 20 -7.76 -6.71 -7.51
C CYS A 20 -8.48 -7.15 -6.23
N GLN A 21 -9.55 -7.93 -6.34
CA GLN A 21 -10.20 -8.54 -5.18
C GLN A 21 -9.29 -9.58 -4.53
N CYS A 22 -8.63 -10.43 -5.32
CA CYS A 22 -7.63 -11.40 -4.83
C CYS A 22 -6.47 -10.70 -4.11
N LEU A 23 -5.88 -9.67 -4.73
CA LEU A 23 -4.79 -8.88 -4.12
C LEU A 23 -5.21 -8.19 -2.82
N HIS A 24 -6.45 -7.68 -2.76
CA HIS A 24 -6.98 -7.07 -1.55
C HIS A 24 -7.22 -8.08 -0.42
N GLU A 25 -7.75 -9.26 -0.75
CA GLU A 25 -7.94 -10.36 0.20
C GLU A 25 -6.60 -10.83 0.77
N LEU A 26 -5.57 -10.98 -0.08
CA LEU A 26 -4.20 -11.29 0.34
C LEU A 26 -3.64 -10.23 1.30
N TYR A 27 -3.79 -8.95 0.98
CA TYR A 27 -3.36 -7.86 1.86
C TYR A 27 -4.10 -7.90 3.21
N THR A 28 -5.42 -8.12 3.19
CA THR A 28 -6.24 -8.14 4.41
C THR A 28 -5.86 -9.30 5.32
N GLN A 29 -5.57 -10.49 4.76
CA GLN A 29 -5.15 -11.66 5.52
C GLN A 29 -3.78 -11.50 6.18
N GLN A 30 -2.88 -10.76 5.53
CA GLN A 30 -1.49 -10.59 5.93
C GLN A 30 -1.21 -9.24 6.62
N ARG A 31 -2.27 -8.51 6.95
CA ARG A 31 -2.17 -7.14 7.43
C ARG A 31 -1.40 -7.07 8.75
N GLY A 32 -0.36 -6.24 8.79
CA GLY A 32 0.50 -6.08 9.97
C GLY A 32 1.38 -7.29 10.28
N GLN A 33 1.49 -8.25 9.36
CA GLN A 33 2.41 -9.40 9.46
C GLN A 33 3.51 -9.35 8.38
N LEU A 34 3.25 -8.65 7.27
CA LEU A 34 4.15 -8.54 6.14
C LEU A 34 4.49 -7.07 5.85
N GLY A 35 5.77 -6.82 5.59
CA GLY A 35 6.24 -5.58 4.98
C GLY A 35 6.04 -5.54 3.47
N LEU A 36 6.33 -4.39 2.87
CA LEU A 36 6.09 -4.13 1.45
C LEU A 36 6.78 -5.13 0.51
N LEU A 37 8.02 -5.55 0.84
CA LEU A 37 8.76 -6.50 0.01
C LEU A 37 8.13 -7.90 0.02
N GLN A 38 7.75 -8.41 1.18
CA GLN A 38 7.10 -9.72 1.27
C GLN A 38 5.71 -9.70 0.63
N PHE A 39 4.97 -8.59 0.76
CA PHE A 39 3.70 -8.44 0.04
C PHE A 39 3.88 -8.41 -1.48
N LEU A 40 4.96 -7.79 -1.99
CA LEU A 40 5.30 -7.81 -3.41
C LEU A 40 5.62 -9.23 -3.90
N GLU A 41 6.35 -10.03 -3.12
CA GLU A 41 6.63 -11.44 -3.44
C GLU A 41 5.33 -12.23 -3.59
N VAL A 42 4.42 -12.11 -2.62
CA VAL A 42 3.10 -12.75 -2.65
C VAL A 42 2.28 -12.28 -3.87
N CYS A 43 2.36 -10.98 -4.23
CA CYS A 43 1.70 -10.47 -5.44
C CYS A 43 2.27 -11.10 -6.72
N ILE A 44 3.59 -11.30 -6.79
CA ILE A 44 4.26 -11.89 -7.96
C ILE A 44 3.85 -13.36 -8.11
N GLU A 45 3.71 -14.10 -7.01
CA GLU A 45 3.26 -15.51 -7.01
C GLU A 45 1.85 -15.70 -7.58
N THR A 46 1.00 -14.66 -7.57
CA THR A 46 -0.33 -14.72 -8.20
C THR A 46 -0.29 -14.85 -9.73
N GLY A 47 0.86 -14.61 -10.36
CA GLY A 47 1.02 -14.62 -11.81
C GLY A 47 0.37 -13.42 -12.52
N LEU A 48 -0.10 -12.41 -11.77
CA LEU A 48 -0.66 -11.20 -12.35
C LEU A 48 0.42 -10.33 -13.03
N PRO A 49 0.07 -9.59 -14.10
CA PRO A 49 1.01 -8.70 -14.75
C PRO A 49 1.55 -7.63 -13.78
N ARG A 50 2.85 -7.32 -13.88
CA ARG A 50 3.50 -6.31 -13.04
C ARG A 50 2.79 -4.97 -13.06
N GLU A 51 2.37 -4.49 -14.23
CA GLU A 51 1.65 -3.22 -14.40
C GLU A 51 0.34 -3.20 -13.60
N LYS A 52 -0.32 -4.35 -13.49
CA LYS A 52 -1.58 -4.49 -12.75
C LYS A 52 -1.36 -4.47 -11.24
N ILE A 53 -0.32 -5.15 -10.78
CA ILE A 53 0.12 -5.11 -9.38
C ILE A 53 0.49 -3.66 -9.01
N GLU A 54 1.24 -2.97 -9.87
CA GLU A 54 1.61 -1.58 -9.65
C GLU A 54 0.39 -0.64 -9.60
N ALA A 55 -0.56 -0.80 -10.54
CA ALA A 55 -1.80 -0.03 -10.54
C ALA A 55 -2.62 -0.27 -9.26
N PHE A 56 -2.71 -1.52 -8.80
CA PHE A 56 -3.36 -1.85 -7.53
C PHE A 56 -2.67 -1.18 -6.34
N LEU A 57 -1.33 -1.26 -6.26
CA LEU A 57 -0.55 -0.72 -5.17
C LEU A 57 -0.64 0.81 -5.05
N ASN A 58 -0.74 1.49 -6.19
CA ASN A 58 -0.84 2.95 -6.27
C ASN A 58 -2.27 3.47 -6.11
N ALA A 59 -3.28 2.59 -6.14
CA ALA A 59 -4.67 3.01 -6.07
C ALA A 59 -5.07 3.51 -4.67
N ASP A 60 -5.88 4.58 -4.64
CA ASP A 60 -6.50 5.14 -3.44
C ASP A 60 -8.03 5.20 -3.61
N PRO A 61 -8.72 4.04 -3.64
CA PRO A 61 -10.15 3.97 -3.94
C PRO A 61 -11.05 4.55 -2.83
N HIS A 62 -10.49 4.77 -1.62
CA HIS A 62 -11.22 5.22 -0.44
C HIS A 62 -10.78 6.60 0.06
N GLY A 63 -9.77 7.23 -0.54
CA GLY A 63 -9.23 8.53 -0.11
C GLY A 63 -8.39 8.47 1.16
N ASN A 64 -8.00 7.27 1.60
CA ASN A 64 -7.25 7.04 2.84
C ASN A 64 -5.74 6.94 2.60
N GLY A 65 -5.29 7.11 1.36
CA GLY A 65 -3.92 6.82 0.96
C GLY A 65 -3.86 5.54 0.14
N SER A 66 -2.83 5.44 -0.69
CA SER A 66 -2.64 4.29 -1.57
C SER A 66 -2.46 2.99 -0.78
N VAL A 67 -2.60 1.85 -1.42
CA VAL A 67 -2.30 0.56 -0.78
C VAL A 67 -0.84 0.54 -0.26
N LYS A 68 0.12 1.12 -1.00
CA LYS A 68 1.50 1.30 -0.50
C LYS A 68 1.55 2.13 0.78
N ASP A 69 0.79 3.23 0.86
CA ASP A 69 0.74 4.06 2.07
C ASP A 69 0.22 3.28 3.29
N GLN A 70 -0.77 2.42 3.07
CA GLN A 70 -1.37 1.59 4.11
C GLN A 70 -0.38 0.53 4.61
N ILE A 71 0.30 -0.18 3.70
CA ILE A 71 1.34 -1.15 4.06
C ILE A 71 2.46 -0.48 4.86
N THR A 72 2.96 0.68 4.42
CA THR A 72 4.00 1.41 5.15
C THR A 72 3.52 1.88 6.52
N ALA A 73 2.27 2.31 6.65
CA ALA A 73 1.70 2.72 7.94
C ALA A 73 1.59 1.54 8.92
N ASP A 74 1.16 0.38 8.43
CA ASP A 74 1.09 -0.84 9.23
C ASP A 74 2.50 -1.27 9.68
N MET A 75 3.50 -1.25 8.79
CA MET A 75 4.91 -1.55 9.12
C MET A 75 5.49 -0.60 10.18
N SER A 76 5.29 0.71 10.02
CA SER A 76 5.76 1.69 11.00
C SER A 76 5.11 1.50 12.36
N THR A 77 3.82 1.17 12.38
CA THR A 77 3.09 0.88 13.62
C THR A 77 3.66 -0.35 14.32
N GLU A 78 3.96 -1.41 13.57
CA GLU A 78 4.59 -2.63 14.10
C GLU A 78 5.98 -2.34 14.69
N LEU A 79 6.83 -1.61 13.95
CA LEU A 79 8.18 -1.23 14.41
C LEU A 79 8.14 -0.41 15.70
N LEU A 80 7.27 0.61 15.76
CA LEU A 80 7.13 1.45 16.95
C LEU A 80 6.56 0.64 18.12
N GLY A 81 5.61 -0.25 17.87
CA GLY A 81 5.07 -1.17 18.85
C GLY A 81 6.14 -2.10 19.44
N ALA A 82 7.02 -2.66 18.62
CA ALA A 82 8.15 -3.49 19.05
C ALA A 82 9.15 -2.72 19.94
N MET A 83 9.25 -1.40 19.76
CA MET A 83 10.06 -0.51 20.59
C MET A 83 9.34 -0.04 21.87
N GLY A 84 8.14 -0.53 22.15
CA GLY A 84 7.32 -0.11 23.30
C GLY A 84 6.67 1.27 23.13
N ILE A 85 6.74 1.86 21.93
CA ILE A 85 6.15 3.15 21.62
C ILE A 85 4.72 2.91 21.12
N ARG A 86 3.72 3.34 21.90
CA ARG A 86 2.31 3.32 21.46
C ARG A 86 2.06 4.47 20.49
N ALA A 87 2.38 4.24 19.22
CA ALA A 87 2.02 5.13 18.12
C ALA A 87 1.14 4.37 17.12
N GLN A 88 0.08 5.01 16.64
CA GLN A 88 -0.67 4.55 15.47
C GLN A 88 -0.23 5.42 14.29
N GLN A 89 0.48 4.82 13.33
CA GLN A 89 0.73 5.49 12.06
C GLN A 89 -0.44 5.26 11.12
N THR A 90 -0.98 6.32 10.51
CA THR A 90 -2.04 6.21 9.52
C THR A 90 -1.48 6.31 8.10
N ALA A 91 -2.17 5.70 7.14
CA ALA A 91 -1.82 5.81 5.72
C ALA A 91 -1.83 7.27 5.21
N GLN A 92 -2.69 8.12 5.78
CA GLN A 92 -2.71 9.54 5.48
C GLN A 92 -1.45 10.26 5.99
N ASP A 93 -0.94 9.90 7.17
CA ASP A 93 0.31 10.46 7.69
C ASP A 93 1.50 10.05 6.83
N VAL A 94 1.55 8.78 6.38
CA VAL A 94 2.57 8.30 5.44
C VAL A 94 2.50 9.06 4.11
N ARG A 95 1.30 9.18 3.52
CA ARG A 95 1.10 9.94 2.27
C ARG A 95 1.58 11.38 2.44
N ARG A 96 1.25 12.02 3.57
CA ARG A 96 1.67 13.40 3.89
C ARG A 96 3.19 13.51 4.00
N LEU A 97 3.86 12.55 4.64
CA LEU A 97 5.33 12.51 4.73
C LEU A 97 5.98 12.38 3.35
N ARG A 98 5.44 11.52 2.47
CA ARG A 98 5.89 11.39 1.08
C ARG A 98 5.72 12.70 0.31
N GLN A 99 4.54 13.33 0.40
CA GLN A 99 4.24 14.58 -0.31
C GLN A 99 5.06 15.78 0.20
N LYS A 100 5.39 15.82 1.49
CA LYS A 100 6.23 16.87 2.08
C LYS A 100 7.72 16.74 1.74
N GLY A 101 8.12 15.76 0.94
CA GLY A 101 9.51 15.54 0.53
C GLY A 101 10.45 15.24 1.70
N VAL A 102 9.93 14.83 2.87
CA VAL A 102 10.77 14.51 4.04
C VAL A 102 11.63 13.28 3.75
N TRP A 103 11.10 12.34 2.95
CA TRP A 103 11.84 11.16 2.48
C TRP A 103 12.88 11.45 1.39
N GLN A 104 12.78 12.57 0.66
CA GLN A 104 13.77 12.99 -0.35
C GLN A 104 14.94 13.79 0.25
N ARG A 105 14.84 14.15 1.53
CA ARG A 105 15.84 14.96 2.25
C ARG A 105 16.57 14.19 3.35
N MET A 106 16.21 12.92 3.58
CA MET A 106 16.93 12.07 4.55
C MET A 106 18.21 11.47 3.95
N ASP A 107 18.25 11.40 2.62
CA ASP A 107 19.36 11.06 1.74
C ASP A 107 20.26 12.27 1.43
N GLU A 108 19.80 13.49 1.72
CA GLU A 108 20.60 14.70 1.67
C GLU A 108 21.31 14.93 3.01
N LYS A 109 22.64 14.92 3.00
CA LYS A 109 23.44 15.34 4.15
C LYS A 109 23.09 16.81 4.44
N PRO A 110 22.82 17.21 5.69
CA PRO A 110 22.65 18.62 6.02
C PRO A 110 23.93 19.37 5.62
N GLU A 111 23.80 20.42 4.81
CA GLU A 111 24.87 21.38 4.61
C GLU A 111 24.88 22.32 5.83
N ASP A 112 26.03 22.41 6.50
CA ASP A 112 26.27 23.26 7.67
C ASP A 112 26.18 24.77 7.34
#